data_AF-A0A0M9VQY7-F1
#
_entry.id   AF-A0A0M9VQY7-F1
#
_cell.length_a   1.000
_cell.length_b   1.000
_cell.length_c   1.000
_cell.angle_alpha   90.00
_cell.angle_beta   90.00
_cell.angle_gamma   90.00
#
_symmetry.space_group_name_H-M   'P 1'
#
loop_
_entity.id
_entity.type
_entity.pdbx_description
1 polymer ?
#
loop_
_entity_poly.entity_id
_entity_poly.type
_entity_poly.pdbx_seq_one_letter_code
_entity_poly.pdbx_strand_id
1 'polypeptide(L)'
;MATINTVAYGQRPGSVVLPESERMLFSCSGCNVSITSQPSALTWTARGTCMVTSQRLLFVARVPTTSEMKSLSVPLHSLSNGRYTMPILWAPYWQATMLLEHVGHRRFTHLQLQFHEGGGAQFHSMLTKAQQQWDIDRRYDECLPPYAPPGIDALVPPPPTYDETHT
;
A
#
# COMPACT_ATOMS: atom_id res chain seq x y z
N MET A 1 2.94 5.63 -6.41
CA MET A 1 4.36 5.51 -6.79
C MET A 1 5.15 4.80 -5.69
N ALA A 2 5.96 3.77 -6.03
CA ALA A 2 6.82 3.07 -5.08
C ALA A 2 8.10 3.86 -4.76
N THR A 3 8.61 3.72 -3.53
CA THR A 3 9.82 4.41 -3.07
C THR A 3 10.66 3.51 -2.15
N ILE A 4 11.98 3.52 -2.35
CA ILE A 4 12.97 2.78 -1.54
C ILE A 4 13.65 3.77 -0.58
N ASN A 5 13.98 3.31 0.63
CA ASN A 5 14.65 4.09 1.67
C ASN A 5 13.90 5.36 2.09
N THR A 6 12.57 5.36 1.96
CA THR A 6 11.72 6.41 2.53
C THR A 6 11.68 6.28 4.04
N VAL A 7 11.69 7.41 4.75
CA VAL A 7 11.53 7.49 6.20
C VAL A 7 10.15 6.97 6.59
N ALA A 8 10.03 5.65 6.72
CA ALA A 8 8.87 4.98 7.29
C ALA A 8 9.11 4.66 8.76
N TYR A 9 10.19 5.17 9.36
CA TYR A 9 10.53 4.91 10.76
C TYR A 9 9.70 5.81 11.68
N GLY A 10 9.02 5.17 12.64
CA GLY A 10 8.43 5.84 13.79
C GLY A 10 9.49 6.26 14.80
N GLN A 11 9.04 6.92 15.87
CA GLN A 11 9.86 7.39 16.98
C GLN A 11 10.67 6.26 17.66
N ARG A 12 10.24 4.99 17.50
CA ARG A 12 10.94 3.80 17.95
C ARG A 12 11.54 3.02 16.77
N PRO A 13 12.77 2.50 16.87
CA PRO A 13 13.36 1.62 15.85
C PRO A 13 12.41 0.46 15.53
N GLY A 14 12.11 0.26 14.24
CA GLY A 14 11.19 -0.78 13.78
C GLY A 14 9.69 -0.44 13.90
N SER A 15 9.33 0.76 14.35
CA SER A 15 7.96 1.28 14.27
C SER A 15 7.72 1.95 12.91
N VAL A 16 6.46 2.02 12.48
CA VAL A 16 6.02 2.73 11.27
C VAL A 16 5.00 3.80 11.62
N VAL A 17 5.18 5.00 11.06
CA VAL A 17 4.17 6.07 11.12
C VAL A 17 3.19 5.89 9.97
N LEU A 18 1.93 5.69 10.31
CA LEU A 18 0.83 5.65 9.36
C LEU A 18 0.07 6.99 9.40
N PRO A 19 -0.30 7.56 8.25
CA PRO A 19 -1.31 8.61 8.16
C PRO A 19 -2.62 8.19 8.83
N GLU A 20 -3.43 9.16 9.29
CA GLU A 20 -4.69 8.89 9.99
C GLU A 20 -5.70 8.09 9.16
N SER A 21 -5.69 8.24 7.84
CA SER A 21 -6.55 7.49 6.90
C SER A 21 -6.02 6.10 6.52
N GLU A 22 -4.82 5.74 6.96
CA GLU A 22 -4.16 4.48 6.62
C GLU A 22 -4.24 3.49 7.79
N ARG A 23 -4.73 2.28 7.53
CA ARG A 23 -4.89 1.24 8.54
C ARG A 23 -3.95 0.07 8.27
N MET A 24 -3.34 -0.47 9.32
CA MET A 24 -2.55 -1.70 9.23
C MET A 24 -3.49 -2.91 9.13
N LEU A 25 -3.32 -3.71 8.07
CA LEU A 25 -4.14 -4.90 7.83
C LEU A 25 -3.41 -6.19 8.23
N PHE A 26 -2.09 -6.23 7.99
CA PHE A 26 -1.29 -7.41 8.26
C PHE A 26 0.18 -7.05 8.48
N SER A 27 0.89 -7.83 9.30
CA SER A 27 2.32 -7.69 9.55
C SER A 27 2.96 -9.08 9.70
N CYS A 28 4.11 -9.28 9.08
CA CYS A 28 4.86 -10.54 9.14
C CYS A 28 6.36 -10.26 9.23
N SER A 29 6.96 -10.76 10.31
CA SER A 29 8.40 -10.68 10.56
C SER A 29 9.17 -11.77 9.80
N GLY A 30 10.50 -11.63 9.75
CA GLY A 30 11.37 -12.68 9.23
C GLY A 30 11.30 -12.86 7.72
N CYS A 31 10.85 -11.83 7.01
CA CYS A 31 10.76 -11.83 5.56
C CYS A 31 12.08 -11.37 4.95
N ASN A 32 12.52 -12.05 3.90
CA ASN A 32 13.60 -11.59 3.04
C ASN A 32 13.00 -10.94 1.81
N VAL A 33 13.37 -9.70 1.56
CA VAL A 33 12.94 -8.96 0.38
C VAL A 33 14.08 -8.86 -0.61
N SER A 34 13.76 -9.01 -1.89
CA SER A 34 14.68 -8.76 -2.99
C SER A 34 13.99 -7.90 -4.05
N ILE A 35 14.63 -6.81 -4.45
CA ILE A 35 14.19 -5.95 -5.54
C ILE A 35 15.22 -6.06 -6.65
N THR A 36 14.76 -6.44 -7.84
CA THR A 36 15.60 -6.52 -9.04
C THR A 36 15.05 -5.56 -10.08
N SER A 37 15.90 -4.61 -10.50
CA SER A 37 15.61 -3.74 -11.64
C SER A 37 16.05 -4.42 -12.94
N GLN A 38 15.40 -4.16 -14.06
CA GLN A 38 15.90 -4.52 -15.39
C GLN A 38 15.92 -3.25 -16.26
N PRO A 39 16.92 -3.03 -17.12
CA PRO A 39 18.05 -3.91 -17.50
C PRO A 39 19.29 -3.82 -16.59
N SER A 40 19.29 -2.93 -15.60
CA SER A 40 20.41 -2.79 -14.65
C SER A 40 20.36 -3.92 -13.63
N ALA A 41 21.40 -4.77 -13.54
CA ALA A 41 21.51 -5.90 -12.60
C ALA A 41 21.56 -5.51 -11.10
N LEU A 42 21.11 -4.31 -10.76
CA LEU A 42 21.06 -3.82 -9.39
C LEU A 42 19.99 -4.59 -8.63
N THR A 43 20.46 -5.36 -7.65
CA THR A 43 19.63 -6.18 -6.78
C THR A 43 19.81 -5.72 -5.35
N TRP A 44 18.74 -5.21 -4.74
CA TRP A 44 18.73 -4.89 -3.32
C TRP A 44 18.12 -6.04 -2.55
N THR A 45 18.78 -6.47 -1.48
CA THR A 45 18.28 -7.54 -0.61
C THR A 45 18.32 -7.09 0.85
N ALA A 46 17.25 -7.37 1.61
CA ALA A 46 17.21 -7.06 3.02
C ALA A 46 16.36 -8.09 3.78
N ARG A 47 16.63 -8.25 5.07
CA ARG A 47 15.79 -9.05 5.99
C ARG A 47 15.06 -8.13 6.94
N GLY A 48 13.77 -8.38 7.16
CA GLY A 48 12.96 -7.47 7.95
C GLY A 48 11.53 -7.93 8.16
N THR A 49 10.66 -6.95 8.34
CA THR A 49 9.23 -7.12 8.55
C THR A 49 8.50 -6.54 7.34
N CYS A 50 7.64 -7.35 6.72
CA CYS A 50 6.71 -6.87 5.71
C CYS A 50 5.36 -6.57 6.36
N MET A 51 4.69 -5.55 5.84
CA MET A 51 3.42 -5.05 6.35
C MET A 51 2.51 -4.74 5.17
N VAL A 52 1.22 -5.00 5.34
CA VAL A 52 0.17 -4.62 4.39
C VAL A 52 -0.73 -3.63 5.10
N THR A 53 -0.97 -2.50 4.46
CA THR A 53 -1.92 -1.49 4.91
C THR A 53 -3.07 -1.36 3.91
N SER A 54 -4.05 -0.54 4.24
CA SER A 54 -5.15 -0.21 3.33
C SER A 54 -4.70 0.50 2.04
N GLN A 55 -3.49 1.08 2.01
CA GLN A 55 -3.03 1.91 0.88
C GLN A 55 -1.72 1.43 0.24
N ARG A 56 -0.91 0.64 0.95
CA ARG A 56 0.43 0.23 0.48
C ARG A 56 0.95 -1.05 1.12
N LEU A 57 1.89 -1.65 0.43
CA LEU A 57 2.83 -2.64 0.96
C LEU A 57 4.02 -1.89 1.54
N LEU A 58 4.40 -2.24 2.77
CA LEU A 58 5.52 -1.68 3.48
C LEU A 58 6.53 -2.77 3.83
N PHE A 59 7.79 -2.42 3.85
CA PHE A 59 8.85 -3.25 4.40
C PHE A 59 9.83 -2.40 5.19
N VAL A 60 10.25 -2.91 6.35
CA VAL A 60 11.25 -2.28 7.22
C VAL A 60 12.32 -3.32 7.55
N ALA A 61 13.57 -2.99 7.26
CA ALA A 61 14.71 -3.84 7.56
C ALA A 61 14.91 -3.94 9.08
N ARG A 62 15.31 -5.13 9.54
CA ARG A 62 15.65 -5.37 10.95
C ARG A 62 16.96 -4.64 11.28
N VAL A 63 16.99 -3.93 12.41
CA VAL A 63 18.19 -3.24 12.92
C VAL A 63 18.99 -4.18 13.83
N PRO A 64 20.34 -4.17 13.78
CA PRO A 64 21.20 -3.43 12.84
C PRO A 64 21.14 -4.02 11.43
N THR A 65 21.07 -3.16 10.42
CA THR A 65 21.08 -3.58 9.00
C THR A 65 22.39 -3.17 8.36
N THR A 66 23.08 -4.14 7.73
CA THR A 66 24.20 -3.90 6.82
C THR A 66 23.74 -3.74 5.37
N SER A 67 22.45 -3.92 5.11
CA SER A 67 21.86 -3.80 3.78
C SER A 67 21.71 -2.35 3.35
N GLU A 68 21.93 -2.10 2.06
CA GLU A 68 21.63 -0.83 1.39
C GLU A 68 20.14 -0.45 1.45
N MET A 69 19.25 -1.44 1.63
CA MET A 69 17.82 -1.21 1.76
C MET A 69 17.37 -1.25 3.22
N LYS A 70 16.95 -0.09 3.72
CA LYS A 70 16.42 0.11 5.08
C LYS A 70 14.91 -0.01 5.13
N SER A 71 14.23 0.49 4.10
CA SER A 71 12.77 0.49 4.02
C SER A 71 12.30 0.49 2.58
N LEU A 72 11.08 0.03 2.36
CA LEU A 72 10.40 0.05 1.07
C LEU A 72 8.92 0.39 1.31
N SER A 73 8.37 1.28 0.49
CA SER A 73 6.97 1.66 0.50
C SER A 73 6.41 1.59 -0.92
N VAL A 74 5.43 0.71 -1.14
CA VAL A 74 4.84 0.46 -2.46
C VAL A 74 3.32 0.64 -2.39
N PRO A 75 2.77 1.71 -2.97
CA PRO A 75 1.32 1.88 -3.07
C PRO A 75 0.66 0.74 -3.83
N LEU A 76 -0.53 0.33 -3.38
CA LEU A 76 -1.23 -0.83 -3.95
C LEU A 76 -1.50 -0.68 -5.45
N HIS A 77 -1.84 0.54 -5.91
CA HIS A 77 -2.04 0.84 -7.33
C HIS A 77 -0.77 0.77 -8.19
N SER A 78 0.42 0.86 -7.57
CA SER A 78 1.71 0.77 -8.27
C SER A 78 2.23 -0.67 -8.34
N LEU A 79 1.49 -1.62 -7.78
CA LEU A 79 1.85 -3.02 -7.63
C LEU A 79 0.96 -3.88 -8.53
N SER A 80 1.58 -4.74 -9.33
CA SER A 80 0.83 -5.75 -10.09
C SER A 80 0.21 -6.82 -9.19
N ASN A 81 -0.68 -7.63 -9.76
CA ASN A 81 -1.22 -8.80 -9.08
C ASN A 81 -0.07 -9.76 -8.76
N GLY A 82 0.23 -9.90 -7.47
CA GLY A 82 1.32 -10.77 -7.05
C GLY A 82 0.93 -12.23 -7.01
N ARG A 83 1.94 -13.08 -7.19
CA ARG A 83 1.81 -14.54 -7.18
C ARG A 83 2.51 -15.11 -5.95
N TYR A 84 1.79 -15.92 -5.19
CA TYR A 84 2.35 -16.73 -4.11
C TYR A 84 2.71 -18.13 -4.62
N THR A 85 3.93 -18.60 -4.32
CA THR A 85 4.43 -19.91 -4.70
C THR A 85 5.01 -20.62 -3.47
N MET A 86 4.61 -21.87 -3.27
CA MET A 86 5.13 -22.74 -2.21
C MET A 86 5.92 -23.90 -2.85
N PRO A 87 7.23 -23.73 -3.07
CA PRO A 87 8.08 -24.81 -3.58
C PRO A 87 8.30 -25.90 -2.52
N ILE A 88 8.62 -27.13 -2.95
CA ILE A 88 8.76 -28.29 -2.06
C ILE A 88 10.03 -28.21 -1.18
N LEU A 89 11.13 -27.67 -1.72
CA LEU A 89 12.46 -27.67 -1.06
C LEU A 89 12.98 -26.27 -0.69
N TRP A 90 12.17 -25.22 -0.83
CA TRP A 90 12.58 -23.85 -0.55
C TRP A 90 11.53 -23.11 0.27
N ALA A 91 11.91 -21.95 0.80
CA ALA A 91 10.97 -21.08 1.50
C ALA A 91 9.86 -20.60 0.53
N PRO A 92 8.60 -20.55 0.98
CA PRO A 92 7.53 -19.94 0.21
C PRO A 92 7.87 -18.49 -0.11
N TYR A 93 7.48 -18.04 -1.30
CA TYR A 93 7.73 -16.68 -1.72
C TYR A 93 6.53 -16.09 -2.43
N TRP A 94 6.41 -14.78 -2.32
CA TRP A 94 5.46 -13.97 -3.06
C TRP A 94 6.25 -13.04 -3.97
N GLN A 95 5.79 -12.87 -5.21
CA GLN A 95 6.46 -12.02 -6.19
C GLN A 95 5.46 -11.17 -6.95
N ALA A 96 5.87 -9.95 -7.30
CA ALA A 96 5.11 -9.05 -8.16
C ALA A 96 6.05 -8.10 -8.90
N THR A 97 5.55 -7.48 -9.95
CA THR A 97 6.17 -6.32 -10.57
C THR A 97 5.62 -5.05 -9.93
N MET A 98 6.48 -4.08 -9.64
CA MET A 98 6.10 -2.75 -9.16
C MET A 98 6.67 -1.65 -10.05
N LEU A 99 5.96 -0.54 -10.11
CA LEU A 99 6.42 0.68 -10.78
C LEU A 99 7.21 1.54 -9.80
N LEU A 100 8.54 1.55 -9.98
CA LEU A 100 9.45 2.43 -9.26
C LEU A 100 9.69 3.68 -10.10
N GLU A 101 9.68 4.84 -9.47
CA GLU A 101 10.08 6.08 -10.13
C GLU A 101 11.28 6.68 -9.40
N HIS A 102 12.32 6.98 -10.16
CA HIS A 102 13.58 7.48 -9.64
C HIS A 102 14.06 8.59 -10.57
N VAL A 103 14.16 9.82 -10.05
CA VAL A 103 14.65 11.01 -10.79
C VAL A 103 13.88 11.21 -12.11
N GLY A 104 12.55 11.13 -12.06
CA GLY A 104 11.68 11.33 -13.23
C GLY A 104 11.61 10.16 -14.22
N HIS A 105 12.36 9.07 -14.00
CA HIS A 105 12.27 7.86 -14.81
C HIS A 105 11.43 6.79 -14.12
N ARG A 106 10.40 6.31 -14.83
CA ARG A 106 9.57 5.18 -14.42
C ARG A 106 10.19 3.87 -14.90
N ARG A 107 10.41 2.94 -13.99
CA ARG A 107 10.97 1.61 -14.27
C ARG A 107 10.13 0.53 -13.61
N PHE A 108 9.85 -0.52 -14.36
CA PHE A 108 9.29 -1.74 -13.80
C PHE A 108 10.40 -2.51 -13.08
N THR A 109 10.11 -2.93 -11.85
CA THR A 109 11.06 -3.66 -11.01
C THR A 109 10.36 -4.88 -10.43
N HIS A 110 11.09 -5.98 -10.32
CA HIS A 110 10.59 -7.20 -9.70
C HIS A 110 10.82 -7.14 -8.21
N LEU A 111 9.74 -7.27 -7.45
CA LEU A 111 9.71 -7.39 -6.02
C LEU A 111 9.42 -8.85 -5.66
N GLN A 112 10.27 -9.43 -4.82
CA GLN A 112 10.07 -10.76 -4.26
C GLN A 112 10.23 -10.73 -2.75
N LEU A 113 9.32 -11.41 -2.05
CA LEU A 113 9.27 -11.57 -0.60
C LEU A 113 9.33 -13.06 -0.29
N GLN A 114 10.36 -13.51 0.42
CA GLN A 114 10.50 -14.87 0.91
C GLN A 114 10.12 -14.94 2.39
N PHE A 115 9.30 -15.92 2.75
CA PHE A 115 8.72 -16.07 4.08
C PHE A 115 9.37 -17.24 4.80
N HIS A 116 10.34 -16.96 5.68
CA HIS A 116 11.06 -18.00 6.43
C HIS A 116 10.32 -18.45 7.70
N GLU A 117 9.51 -17.56 8.27
CA GLU A 117 8.79 -17.79 9.54
C GLU A 117 7.31 -18.15 9.31
N GLY A 118 6.91 -18.40 8.05
CA GLY A 118 5.52 -18.62 7.66
C GLY A 118 4.77 -17.32 7.34
N GLY A 119 3.43 -17.35 7.34
CA GLY A 119 2.59 -16.17 7.11
C GLY A 119 2.41 -15.76 5.64
N GLY A 120 3.15 -16.33 4.69
CA GLY A 120 3.07 -15.96 3.27
C GLY A 120 1.69 -16.12 2.61
N ALA A 121 0.94 -17.17 2.95
CA ALA A 121 -0.42 -17.37 2.43
C ALA A 121 -1.42 -16.34 2.97
N GLN A 122 -1.31 -16.00 4.26
CA GLN A 122 -2.13 -14.96 4.89
C GLN A 122 -1.78 -13.58 4.33
N PHE A 123 -0.49 -13.31 4.17
CA PHE A 123 0.02 -12.11 3.52
C PHE A 123 -0.59 -11.93 2.13
N HIS A 124 -0.53 -12.98 1.28
CA HIS A 124 -1.09 -12.93 -0.06
C HIS A 124 -2.59 -12.64 -0.04
N SER A 125 -3.34 -13.34 0.82
CA SER A 125 -4.78 -13.16 0.94
C SER A 125 -5.15 -11.73 1.41
N MET A 126 -4.43 -11.20 2.39
CA MET A 126 -4.66 -9.84 2.91
C MET A 126 -4.30 -8.78 1.88
N LEU A 127 -3.19 -8.95 1.16
CA LEU A 127 -2.77 -8.02 0.11
C LEU A 127 -3.76 -8.00 -1.05
N THR A 128 -4.23 -9.17 -1.50
CA THR A 128 -5.23 -9.24 -2.57
C THR A 128 -6.56 -8.60 -2.15
N LYS A 129 -7.00 -8.83 -0.90
CA LYS A 129 -8.18 -8.13 -0.36
C LYS A 129 -7.97 -6.62 -0.28
N ALA A 130 -6.80 -6.17 0.13
CA ALA A 130 -6.46 -4.75 0.20
C ALA A 130 -6.49 -4.10 -1.20
N GLN A 131 -5.92 -4.77 -2.21
CA GLN A 131 -5.97 -4.30 -3.60
C GLN A 131 -7.40 -4.21 -4.13
N GLN A 132 -8.23 -5.23 -3.87
CA GLN A 132 -9.65 -5.22 -4.26
C GLN A 132 -10.42 -4.08 -3.58
N GLN A 133 -10.22 -3.88 -2.29
CA GLN A 133 -10.88 -2.80 -1.55
C GLN A 133 -10.43 -1.43 -2.08
N TRP A 134 -9.13 -1.26 -2.33
CA TRP A 134 -8.58 -0.03 -2.91
C TRP A 134 -9.21 0.28 -4.28
N ASP A 135 -9.38 -0.73 -5.14
CA ASP A 135 -10.02 -0.55 -6.45
C ASP A 135 -11.50 -0.16 -6.33
N ILE A 136 -12.21 -0.68 -5.31
CA ILE A 136 -13.59 -0.32 -5.02
C ILE A 136 -13.67 1.14 -4.53
N ASP A 137 -12.88 1.49 -3.53
CA ASP A 137 -12.89 2.83 -2.91
C ASP A 137 -12.57 3.91 -3.96
N ARG A 138 -11.57 3.66 -4.82
CA ARG A 138 -11.22 4.56 -5.91
C ARG A 138 -12.38 4.78 -6.89
N ARG A 139 -13.13 3.73 -7.24
CA ARG A 139 -14.29 3.87 -8.15
C ARG A 139 -15.41 4.71 -7.53
N TYR A 140 -15.58 4.65 -6.21
CA TYR A 140 -16.55 5.49 -5.51
C TYR A 140 -16.12 6.97 -5.53
N ASP A 141 -14.83 7.26 -5.34
CA ASP A 141 -14.30 8.63 -5.39
C ASP A 141 -14.47 9.27 -6.79
N GLU A 142 -14.38 8.48 -7.86
CA GLU A 142 -14.60 8.93 -9.24
C GLU A 142 -16.09 9.17 -9.58
N CYS A 143 -17.03 8.71 -8.74
CA CYS A 143 -18.46 8.70 -9.01
C CYS A 143 -19.26 9.80 -8.29
N LEU A 144 -18.62 10.90 -7.87
CA LEU A 144 -19.36 12.06 -7.38
C LEU A 144 -20.01 12.78 -8.57
N PRO A 145 -21.36 12.85 -8.67
CA PRO A 145 -22.00 13.61 -9.73
C PRO A 145 -21.58 15.08 -9.62
N PRO A 146 -21.27 15.75 -10.75
CA PRO A 146 -21.01 17.18 -10.74
C PRO A 146 -22.24 17.89 -10.17
N TYR A 147 -22.01 18.80 -9.22
CA TYR A 147 -23.07 19.63 -8.67
C TYR A 147 -23.79 20.35 -9.80
N ALA A 148 -25.05 20.00 -10.04
CA ALA A 148 -25.93 20.77 -10.89
C ALA A 148 -26.48 21.91 -10.04
N PRO A 149 -26.11 23.18 -10.30
CA PRO A 149 -26.76 24.28 -9.61
C PRO A 149 -28.27 24.19 -9.88
N PRO A 150 -29.12 24.46 -8.87
CA PRO A 150 -30.55 24.54 -9.10
C PRO A 150 -30.79 25.54 -10.23
N GLY A 151 -31.47 25.09 -11.28
CA GLY A 151 -31.85 25.95 -12.39
C GLY A 151 -32.66 27.14 -11.87
N ILE A 152 -32.51 28.28 -12.53
CA ILE A 152 -33.07 29.58 -12.12
C ILE A 152 -34.63 29.54 -12.03
N ASP A 153 -35.27 28.49 -12.56
CA ASP A 153 -36.72 28.27 -12.52
C ASP A 153 -37.22 27.31 -11.42
N ALA A 154 -36.33 26.76 -10.58
CA ALA A 154 -36.77 26.05 -9.38
C ALA A 154 -37.10 27.08 -8.30
N LEU A 155 -38.37 27.52 -8.27
CA LEU A 155 -39.01 28.13 -7.11
C LEU A 155 -38.86 27.18 -5.91
N VAL A 156 -37.72 27.24 -5.23
CA VAL A 156 -37.57 26.67 -3.89
C VAL A 156 -38.57 27.46 -3.04
N PRO A 157 -39.65 26.84 -2.53
CA PRO A 157 -40.52 27.55 -1.61
C PRO A 157 -39.66 28.00 -0.43
N PRO A 158 -39.82 29.26 0.03
CA PRO A 158 -39.06 29.74 1.18
C PRO A 158 -39.27 28.76 2.35
N PRO A 159 -38.22 28.50 3.16
CA PRO A 159 -38.36 27.62 4.31
C PRO A 159 -39.54 28.08 5.17
N PRO A 160 -40.34 27.15 5.72
CA PRO A 160 -41.51 27.51 6.53
C PRO A 160 -41.06 28.43 7.66
N THR A 161 -41.71 29.58 7.79
CA THR A 161 -41.53 30.46 8.93
C THR A 161 -42.01 29.70 10.17
N TYR A 162 -41.08 29.35 11.06
CA TYR A 162 -41.44 28.84 12.37
C TYR A 162 -42.04 30.01 13.16
N ASP A 163 -43.32 29.91 13.49
CA ASP A 163 -43.98 30.85 14.38
C ASP A 163 -43.53 30.50 15.82
N GLU A 164 -42.67 31.34 16.40
CA GLU A 164 -42.23 31.21 17.79
C GLU A 164 -43.33 31.69 18.74
N THR A 165 -44.49 31.03 18.74
CA THR A 165 -45.56 31.33 19.70
C THR A 165 -46.20 30.06 20.27
N HIS A 166 -45.47 29.41 21.17
CA HIS A 166 -46.06 28.62 22.24
C HIS A 166 -45.52 29.11 23.59
N THR A 167 -46.26 30.00 24.23
CA THR A 167 -46.28 30.13 25.70
C THR A 167 -47.66 30.60 26.14
#